data_AF-A0A0B7JZ33-F1
#
_entry.id   AF-A0A0B7JZ33-F1
#
_cell.length_a   1.000
_cell.length_b   1.000
_cell.length_c   1.000
_cell.angle_alpha   90.00
_cell.angle_beta   90.00
_cell.angle_gamma   90.00
#
_symmetry.space_group_name_H-M   'P 1'
#
loop_
_entity.id
_entity.type
_entity.pdbx_description
1 polymer ?
#
loop_
_entity_poly.entity_id
_entity_poly.type
_entity_poly.pdbx_seq_one_letter_code
_entity_poly.pdbx_strand_id
1 'polypeptide(L)'
;MARDYIPLIKSVVPSGKVLLGGWSLGGLLALEIAHLLAQDSDVNVSGIVLLDSAYPKLASEIKTSDHFERAPSSSNASLGAQVQAAFSSARRMIDEWKPPIWGDKDTFPPPAILLKATDYVLGQSDEVATVDIARQTQRLGWDEYEHKFIRVVLNISGHHFNIFAEDKVQELTRKVMMACTMLETQS
;
A
#
# COMPACT_ATOMS: atom_id res chain seq x y z
N MET A 1 8.14 10.40 -8.74
CA MET A 1 7.77 8.98 -8.66
C MET A 1 6.33 8.73 -9.09
N ALA A 2 5.28 9.12 -8.35
CA ALA A 2 3.89 8.83 -8.77
C ALA A 2 3.53 9.36 -10.17
N ARG A 3 3.89 10.62 -10.48
CA ARG A 3 3.70 11.23 -11.81
C ARG A 3 4.33 10.43 -12.96
N ASP A 4 5.44 9.74 -12.69
CA ASP A 4 6.19 9.00 -13.71
C ASP A 4 5.44 7.72 -14.14
N TYR A 5 4.49 7.22 -13.33
CA TYR A 5 3.65 6.09 -13.68
C TYR A 5 2.51 6.43 -14.64
N ILE A 6 2.06 7.70 -14.69
CA ILE A 6 0.93 8.11 -15.55
C ILE A 6 1.16 7.79 -17.04
N PRO A 7 2.29 8.17 -17.67
CA PRO A 7 2.53 7.81 -19.06
C PRO A 7 2.65 6.29 -19.28
N LEU A 8 3.10 5.53 -18.27
CA LEU A 8 3.17 4.07 -18.33
C LEU A 8 1.78 3.42 -18.24
N ILE A 9 0.89 3.97 -17.43
CA ILE A 9 -0.51 3.54 -17.37
C ILE A 9 -1.20 3.86 -18.69
N LYS A 10 -1.05 5.10 -19.19
CA LYS A 10 -1.67 5.54 -20.45
C LYS A 10 -1.13 4.83 -21.70
N SER A 11 0.08 4.26 -21.66
CA SER A 11 0.58 3.46 -22.78
C SER A 11 -0.11 2.10 -22.90
N VAL A 12 -0.69 1.58 -21.81
CA VAL A 12 -1.43 0.31 -21.77
C VAL A 12 -2.94 0.54 -21.83
N VAL A 13 -3.45 1.55 -21.12
CA VAL A 13 -4.85 1.96 -21.10
C VAL A 13 -4.93 3.43 -21.50
N PRO A 14 -4.99 3.75 -22.81
CA PRO A 14 -5.03 5.14 -23.28
C PRO A 14 -6.29 5.88 -22.81
N SER A 15 -7.41 5.17 -22.71
CA SER A 15 -8.65 5.66 -22.13
C SER A 15 -9.47 4.50 -21.53
N GLY A 16 -10.17 4.75 -20.43
CA GLY A 16 -11.06 3.79 -19.79
C GLY A 16 -10.96 3.78 -18.26
N LYS A 17 -11.63 2.80 -17.66
CA LYS A 17 -11.57 2.55 -16.21
C LYS A 17 -10.32 1.74 -15.86
N VAL A 18 -9.65 2.10 -14.78
CA VAL A 18 -8.56 1.31 -14.20
C VAL A 18 -8.78 1.08 -12.71
N LEU A 19 -8.30 -0.05 -12.21
CA LEU A 19 -8.07 -0.26 -10.79
C LEU A 19 -6.58 -0.05 -10.51
N LEU A 20 -6.27 0.68 -9.45
CA LEU A 20 -4.90 0.82 -8.97
C LEU A 20 -4.71 -0.03 -7.72
N GLY A 21 -3.48 -0.38 -7.41
CA GLY A 21 -3.19 -1.09 -6.19
C GLY A 21 -1.70 -1.26 -5.97
N GLY A 22 -1.35 -1.61 -4.75
CA GLY A 22 0.05 -1.83 -4.40
C GLY A 22 0.22 -2.25 -2.96
N TRP A 23 1.38 -2.84 -2.70
CA TRP A 23 1.79 -3.27 -1.37
C TRP A 23 2.63 -2.20 -0.69
N SER A 24 2.40 -1.96 0.61
CA SER A 24 3.22 -1.06 1.41
C SER A 24 3.27 0.35 0.79
N LEU A 25 4.46 0.92 0.53
CA LEU A 25 4.65 2.17 -0.23
C LEU A 25 3.86 2.18 -1.56
N GLY A 26 3.77 1.05 -2.26
CA GLY A 26 3.03 0.94 -3.52
C GLY A 26 1.55 1.31 -3.39
N GLY A 27 0.92 1.03 -2.24
CA GLY A 27 -0.47 1.46 -1.99
C GLY A 27 -0.60 2.97 -1.78
N LEU A 28 0.40 3.61 -1.15
CA LEU A 28 0.46 5.07 -1.03
C LEU A 28 0.66 5.72 -2.40
N LEU A 29 1.54 5.13 -3.22
CA LEU A 29 1.74 5.55 -4.61
C LEU A 29 0.46 5.38 -5.45
N ALA A 30 -0.30 4.30 -5.25
CA ALA A 30 -1.59 4.12 -5.92
C ALA A 30 -2.59 5.23 -5.58
N LEU A 31 -2.65 5.65 -4.31
CA LEU A 31 -3.48 6.78 -3.89
C LEU A 31 -3.01 8.11 -4.50
N GLU A 32 -1.70 8.34 -4.55
CA GLU A 32 -1.11 9.53 -5.18
C GLU A 32 -1.40 9.59 -6.69
N ILE A 33 -1.26 8.46 -7.39
CA ILE A 33 -1.59 8.35 -8.82
C ILE A 33 -3.08 8.60 -9.03
N ALA A 34 -3.94 8.05 -8.18
CA ALA A 34 -5.38 8.32 -8.25
C ALA A 34 -5.71 9.81 -8.07
N HIS A 35 -5.01 10.49 -7.18
CA HIS A 35 -5.17 11.93 -7.00
C HIS A 35 -4.73 12.72 -8.24
N LEU A 36 -3.59 12.37 -8.83
CA LEU A 36 -3.09 13.02 -10.05
C LEU A 36 -3.99 12.77 -11.27
N LEU A 37 -4.69 11.64 -11.32
CA LEU A 37 -5.64 11.28 -12.37
C LEU A 37 -7.08 11.73 -12.07
N ALA A 38 -7.35 12.36 -10.93
CA ALA A 38 -8.72 12.69 -10.50
C ALA A 38 -9.49 13.60 -11.48
N GLN A 39 -8.76 14.38 -12.27
CA GLN A 39 -9.31 15.28 -13.29
C GLN A 39 -8.89 14.88 -14.71
N ASP A 40 -8.32 13.70 -14.90
CA ASP A 40 -7.95 13.20 -16.21
C ASP A 40 -9.20 12.83 -17.02
N SER A 41 -9.28 13.27 -18.27
CA SER A 41 -10.44 13.01 -19.13
C SER A 41 -10.45 11.61 -19.73
N ASP A 42 -9.29 10.97 -19.81
CA ASP A 42 -9.13 9.73 -20.57
C ASP A 42 -9.21 8.51 -19.64
N VAL A 43 -8.53 8.59 -18.49
CA VAL A 43 -8.39 7.49 -17.54
C VAL A 43 -9.13 7.79 -16.24
N ASN A 44 -10.06 6.91 -15.88
CA ASN A 44 -10.82 7.00 -14.64
C ASN A 44 -10.39 5.91 -13.64
N VAL A 45 -9.92 6.30 -12.45
CA VAL A 45 -9.58 5.34 -11.39
C VAL A 45 -10.84 4.92 -10.64
N SER A 46 -11.30 3.70 -10.90
CA SER A 46 -12.56 3.18 -10.33
C SER A 46 -12.42 2.60 -8.91
N GLY A 47 -11.18 2.33 -8.48
CA GLY A 47 -10.93 1.82 -7.14
C GLY A 47 -9.46 1.55 -6.84
N ILE A 48 -9.15 1.35 -5.56
CA ILE A 48 -7.80 1.10 -5.07
C ILE A 48 -7.75 -0.17 -4.22
N VAL A 49 -6.82 -1.08 -4.51
CA VAL A 49 -6.51 -2.24 -3.66
C VAL A 49 -5.24 -1.94 -2.86
N LEU A 50 -5.40 -1.74 -1.55
CA LEU A 50 -4.29 -1.52 -0.62
C LEU A 50 -3.83 -2.87 -0.05
N LEU A 51 -2.61 -3.30 -0.34
CA LEU A 51 -2.04 -4.53 0.24
C LEU A 51 -1.16 -4.12 1.42
N ASP A 52 -1.67 -4.31 2.63
CA ASP A 52 -0.96 -4.07 3.87
C ASP A 52 -0.26 -2.69 3.96
N SER A 53 -0.90 -1.68 3.37
CA SER A 53 -0.41 -0.31 3.32
C SER A 53 -0.97 0.48 4.49
N ALA A 54 -0.13 0.77 5.49
CA ALA A 54 -0.51 1.53 6.67
C ALA A 54 -0.49 3.05 6.41
N TYR A 55 -1.32 3.79 7.14
CA TYR A 55 -1.27 5.25 7.18
C TYR A 55 -0.05 5.69 8.02
N PRO A 56 0.92 6.43 7.45
CA PRO A 56 2.23 6.61 8.07
C PRO A 56 2.27 7.58 9.25
N LYS A 57 1.21 8.37 9.50
CA LYS A 57 1.20 9.40 10.56
C LYS A 57 1.49 8.81 11.95
N LEU A 58 0.93 7.64 12.26
CA LEU A 58 1.16 6.94 13.54
C LEU A 58 2.61 6.52 13.74
N ALA A 59 3.37 6.27 12.67
CA ALA A 59 4.77 5.88 12.76
C ALA A 59 5.70 7.03 13.16
N SER A 60 5.31 8.27 12.86
CA SER A 60 6.09 9.45 13.21
C SER A 60 6.06 9.78 14.71
N GLU A 61 5.14 9.18 15.47
CA GLU A 61 4.89 9.48 16.89
C GLU A 61 5.54 8.46 17.85
N ILE A 62 6.03 7.31 17.34
CA ILE A 62 6.58 6.21 18.15
C ILE A 62 8.05 6.00 17.79
N LYS A 63 8.91 5.78 18.80
CA LYS A 63 10.29 5.33 18.59
C LYS A 63 10.27 3.90 18.08
N THR A 64 10.74 3.68 16.86
CA THR A 64 10.74 2.38 16.20
C THR A 64 12.17 1.93 15.93
N SER A 65 12.49 0.66 16.19
CA SER A 65 13.71 0.06 15.64
C SER A 65 13.51 -0.33 14.19
N ASP A 66 14.41 0.14 13.34
CA ASP A 66 14.51 -0.27 11.94
C ASP A 66 15.15 -1.65 11.75
N HIS A 67 15.27 -2.46 12.81
CA HIS A 67 15.94 -3.75 12.81
C HIS A 67 15.12 -4.88 12.15
N PHE A 68 14.36 -4.59 11.10
CA PHE A 68 14.05 -5.64 10.13
C PHE A 68 15.20 -5.73 9.12
N GLU A 69 16.31 -6.28 9.59
CA GLU A 69 17.28 -6.93 8.69
C GLU A 69 16.57 -8.12 8.07
N ARG A 70 15.97 -7.92 6.90
CA ARG A 70 15.64 -9.07 6.06
C ARG A 70 16.99 -9.72 5.76
N ALA A 71 17.27 -10.85 6.40
CA ALA A 71 18.42 -11.67 6.07
C ALA A 71 18.46 -11.79 4.55
N PRO A 72 19.58 -11.44 3.88
CA PRO A 72 19.65 -11.54 2.45
C PRO A 72 19.45 -13.01 2.11
N SER A 73 18.23 -13.36 1.68
CA SER A 73 17.94 -14.68 1.14
C SER A 73 18.69 -14.91 -0.18
N SER A 74 19.41 -13.90 -0.67
CA SER A 74 20.36 -14.00 -1.74
C SER A 74 21.74 -14.36 -1.21
N SER A 75 22.30 -15.48 -1.70
CA SER A 75 23.72 -15.82 -1.61
C SER A 75 24.66 -14.77 -2.23
N ASN A 76 24.12 -13.73 -2.87
CA ASN A 76 24.83 -12.61 -3.46
C ASN A 76 24.73 -11.36 -2.56
N ALA A 77 25.84 -11.01 -1.89
CA ALA A 77 25.92 -9.85 -1.01
C ALA A 77 25.61 -8.51 -1.70
N SER A 78 25.92 -8.37 -3.00
CA SER A 78 25.64 -7.15 -3.76
C SER A 78 24.14 -6.96 -3.99
N LEU A 79 23.42 -8.05 -4.31
CA LEU A 79 21.96 -8.02 -4.45
C LEU A 79 21.29 -7.68 -3.10
N GLY A 80 21.77 -8.27 -2.00
CA GLY A 80 21.31 -7.94 -0.66
C GLY A 80 21.45 -6.45 -0.33
N ALA A 81 22.62 -5.86 -0.62
CA ALA A 81 22.86 -4.44 -0.40
C ALA A 81 21.94 -3.53 -1.24
N GLN A 82 21.69 -3.89 -2.50
CA GLN A 82 20.76 -3.14 -3.37
C GLN A 82 19.32 -3.20 -2.84
N VAL A 83 18.88 -4.37 -2.39
CA VAL A 83 17.55 -4.54 -1.78
C VAL A 83 17.43 -3.70 -0.52
N GLN A 84 18.45 -3.71 0.36
CA GLN A 84 18.47 -2.89 1.56
C GLN A 84 18.40 -1.39 1.22
N ALA A 85 19.17 -0.93 0.25
CA ALA A 85 19.15 0.47 -0.19
C ALA A 85 17.78 0.89 -0.76
N ALA A 86 17.10 -0.03 -1.47
CA ALA A 86 15.75 0.19 -1.97
C ALA A 86 14.74 0.33 -0.82
N PHE A 87 14.82 -0.50 0.21
CA PHE A 87 13.98 -0.38 1.41
C PHE A 87 14.23 0.93 2.16
N SER A 88 15.50 1.32 2.37
CA SER A 88 15.82 2.62 2.98
C SER A 88 15.27 3.79 2.19
N SER A 89 15.36 3.74 0.86
CA SER A 89 14.79 4.76 -0.02
C SER A 89 13.26 4.81 0.09
N ALA A 90 12.61 3.65 0.05
CA ALA A 90 11.16 3.54 0.21
C ALA A 90 10.71 4.09 1.58
N ARG A 91 11.48 3.82 2.64
CA ARG A 91 11.17 4.31 3.98
C ARG A 91 11.20 5.84 4.05
N ARG A 92 12.28 6.45 3.54
CA ARG A 92 12.38 7.92 3.48
C ARG A 92 11.22 8.53 2.70
N MET A 93 10.81 7.90 1.60
CA MET A 93 9.64 8.36 0.85
C MET A 93 8.35 8.30 1.66
N ILE A 94 8.15 7.26 2.48
CA ILE A 94 6.98 7.14 3.37
C ILE A 94 7.01 8.25 4.44
N ASP A 95 8.18 8.50 5.05
CA ASP A 95 8.34 9.49 6.12
C ASP A 95 8.09 10.93 5.61
N GLU A 96 8.46 11.23 4.37
CA GLU A 96 8.26 12.53 3.74
C GLU A 96 6.88 12.66 3.07
N TRP A 97 6.15 11.55 2.87
CA TRP A 97 4.88 11.55 2.15
C TRP A 97 3.77 12.22 2.96
N LYS A 98 3.02 13.08 2.29
CA LYS A 98 1.81 13.69 2.81
C LYS A 98 0.63 13.15 2.02
N PRO A 99 -0.44 12.69 2.69
CA PRO A 99 -1.61 12.20 1.98
C PRO A 99 -2.21 13.32 1.11
N PRO A 100 -2.73 12.99 -0.09
CA PRO A 100 -3.43 13.95 -0.93
C PRO A 100 -4.57 14.65 -0.19
N ILE A 101 -4.80 15.91 -0.52
CA ILE A 101 -5.96 16.68 -0.05
C ILE A 101 -6.92 16.78 -1.23
N TRP A 102 -8.17 16.39 -1.04
CA TRP A 102 -9.18 16.39 -2.08
C TRP A 102 -10.07 17.62 -1.87
N GLY A 103 -9.76 18.72 -2.57
CA GLY A 103 -10.28 20.05 -2.27
C GLY A 103 -10.98 20.78 -3.42
N ASP A 104 -10.87 20.27 -4.65
CA ASP A 104 -11.63 20.82 -5.78
C ASP A 104 -13.04 20.24 -5.75
N LYS A 105 -14.04 21.07 -6.13
CA LYS A 105 -15.45 20.63 -6.27
C LYS A 105 -15.44 19.34 -7.09
N ASP A 106 -15.94 18.26 -6.49
CA ASP A 106 -16.14 16.94 -7.09
C ASP A 106 -14.92 15.99 -7.17
N THR A 107 -13.79 16.33 -6.54
CA THR A 107 -12.67 15.38 -6.41
C THR A 107 -12.74 14.62 -5.07
N PHE A 108 -12.73 13.29 -5.12
CA PHE A 108 -12.71 12.42 -3.94
C PHE A 108 -11.82 11.20 -4.20
N PRO A 109 -11.20 10.62 -3.15
CA PRO A 109 -10.46 9.39 -3.34
C PRO A 109 -11.40 8.28 -3.85
N PRO A 110 -10.98 7.49 -4.85
CA PRO A 110 -11.72 6.30 -5.25
C PRO A 110 -11.95 5.35 -4.07
N PRO A 111 -13.02 4.55 -4.09
CA PRO A 111 -13.24 3.56 -3.04
C PRO A 111 -12.06 2.59 -2.98
N ALA A 112 -11.69 2.18 -1.76
CA ALA A 112 -10.60 1.24 -1.55
C ALA A 112 -11.02 -0.01 -0.77
N ILE A 113 -10.35 -1.11 -1.08
CA ILE A 113 -10.37 -2.34 -0.29
C ILE A 113 -8.98 -2.55 0.29
N LEU A 114 -8.90 -2.71 1.60
CA LEU A 114 -7.65 -2.97 2.31
C LEU A 114 -7.50 -4.47 2.56
N LEU A 115 -6.44 -5.08 2.03
CA LEU A 115 -6.00 -6.40 2.43
C LEU A 115 -5.01 -6.25 3.58
N LYS A 116 -5.38 -6.72 4.77
CA LYS A 116 -4.61 -6.51 6.02
C LYS A 116 -3.97 -7.82 6.47
N ALA A 117 -2.64 -7.82 6.58
CA ALA A 117 -1.89 -8.91 7.21
C ALA A 117 -2.29 -9.04 8.69
N THR A 118 -2.39 -10.27 9.18
CA THR A 118 -2.93 -10.56 10.51
C THR A 118 -1.84 -10.75 11.56
N ASP A 119 -0.66 -11.19 11.14
CA ASP A 119 0.47 -11.43 12.03
C ASP A 119 1.37 -10.20 12.12
N TYR A 120 2.12 -10.13 13.21
CA TYR A 120 3.18 -9.14 13.42
C TYR A 120 4.49 -9.67 12.85
N VAL A 121 5.29 -8.76 12.32
CA VAL A 121 6.70 -8.99 12.05
C VAL A 121 7.40 -9.12 13.41
N LEU A 122 7.71 -10.35 13.80
CA LEU A 122 8.48 -10.62 15.01
C LEU A 122 9.92 -10.12 14.80
N GLY A 123 10.35 -9.15 15.61
CA GLY A 123 11.73 -8.67 15.66
C GLY A 123 12.63 -9.59 16.50
N GLN A 124 13.94 -9.39 16.41
CA GLN A 124 14.91 -9.97 17.34
C GLN A 124 14.99 -9.18 18.68
N SER A 125 14.22 -8.09 18.81
CA SER A 125 14.14 -7.21 19.97
C SER A 125 12.69 -7.02 20.44
N ASP A 126 12.50 -6.45 21.63
CA ASP A 126 11.18 -6.08 22.19
C ASP A 126 10.52 -4.88 21.47
N GLU A 127 11.13 -4.36 20.40
CA GLU A 127 10.63 -3.19 19.67
C GLU A 127 9.66 -3.59 18.56
N VAL A 128 8.58 -2.83 18.43
CA VAL A 128 7.55 -3.06 17.41
C VAL A 128 8.07 -2.62 16.05
N ALA A 129 8.00 -3.52 15.06
CA ALA A 129 8.35 -3.19 13.69
C ALA A 129 7.49 -2.02 13.17
N THR A 130 8.10 -1.12 12.40
CA THR A 130 7.45 0.12 11.96
C THR A 130 6.17 -0.10 11.16
N VAL A 131 6.13 -1.21 10.39
CA VAL A 131 4.97 -1.65 9.61
C VAL A 131 3.81 -2.16 10.47
N ASP A 132 4.05 -2.44 11.76
CA ASP A 132 3.07 -3.00 12.68
C ASP A 132 2.55 -2.03 13.74
N ILE A 133 3.04 -0.79 13.75
CA ILE A 133 2.57 0.26 14.67
C ILE A 133 1.05 0.37 14.69
N ALA A 134 0.43 0.34 13.50
CA ALA A 134 -1.00 0.44 13.34
C ALA A 134 -1.70 -0.93 13.23
N ARG A 135 -0.98 -2.05 13.40
CA ARG A 135 -1.49 -3.43 13.19
C ARG A 135 -2.72 -3.73 14.04
N GLN A 136 -2.80 -3.18 15.26
CA GLN A 136 -3.96 -3.35 16.15
C GLN A 136 -5.22 -2.66 15.63
N THR A 137 -5.07 -1.56 14.87
CA THR A 137 -6.21 -0.80 14.34
C THR A 137 -6.85 -1.55 13.17
N GLN A 138 -8.17 -1.41 12.99
CA GLN A 138 -8.89 -2.14 11.93
C GLN A 138 -8.40 -1.76 10.53
N ARG A 139 -8.15 -0.47 10.28
CA ARG A 139 -7.74 0.06 8.97
C ARG A 139 -6.29 0.54 8.93
N LEU A 140 -5.39 -0.04 9.74
CA LEU A 140 -3.97 0.33 9.74
C LEU A 140 -3.73 1.85 9.82
N GLY A 141 -4.50 2.53 10.68
CA GLY A 141 -4.38 3.96 10.93
C GLY A 141 -5.14 4.88 9.96
N TRP A 142 -5.71 4.35 8.88
CA TRP A 142 -6.44 5.15 7.89
C TRP A 142 -7.74 5.78 8.43
N ASP A 143 -8.19 5.40 9.63
CA ASP A 143 -9.31 6.07 10.31
C ASP A 143 -8.99 7.55 10.64
N GLU A 144 -7.71 7.92 10.72
CA GLU A 144 -7.22 9.29 10.91
C GLU A 144 -7.27 10.14 9.62
N TYR A 145 -7.54 9.53 8.46
CA TYR A 145 -7.63 10.22 7.19
C TYR A 145 -9.09 10.57 6.87
N GLU A 146 -9.34 11.85 6.58
CA GLU A 146 -10.68 12.46 6.61
C GLU A 146 -11.72 11.80 5.68
N HIS A 147 -11.28 11.30 4.52
CA HIS A 147 -12.20 10.87 3.46
C HIS A 147 -12.80 9.47 3.64
N LYS A 148 -12.32 8.67 4.61
CA LYS A 148 -12.87 7.33 4.94
C LYS A 148 -13.13 6.44 3.70
N PHE A 149 -12.19 6.45 2.76
CA PHE A 149 -12.34 5.84 1.43
C PHE A 149 -12.22 4.30 1.44
N ILE A 150 -11.67 3.71 2.52
CA ILE A 150 -11.58 2.26 2.70
C ILE A 150 -12.95 1.70 3.10
N ARG A 151 -13.59 1.00 2.15
CA ARG A 151 -14.94 0.43 2.30
C ARG A 151 -14.93 -0.90 3.05
N VAL A 152 -13.98 -1.78 2.73
CA VAL A 152 -13.88 -3.13 3.29
C VAL A 152 -12.44 -3.43 3.67
N VAL A 153 -12.26 -4.15 4.77
CA VAL A 153 -10.98 -4.74 5.17
C VAL A 153 -11.07 -6.26 5.04
N LEU A 154 -10.15 -6.85 4.29
CA LEU A 154 -10.00 -8.28 4.09
C LEU A 154 -8.74 -8.76 4.80
N ASN A 155 -8.89 -9.54 5.85
CA ASN A 155 -7.74 -10.14 6.52
C ASN A 155 -7.08 -11.21 5.61
N ILE A 156 -5.76 -11.23 5.60
CA ILE A 156 -4.90 -12.21 4.91
C ILE A 156 -3.89 -12.82 5.90
N SER A 157 -3.50 -14.07 5.67
CA SER A 157 -2.53 -14.78 6.52
C SER A 157 -1.11 -14.21 6.37
N GLY A 158 -0.34 -14.22 7.46
CA GLY A 158 1.04 -13.75 7.48
C GLY A 158 1.21 -12.34 8.04
N HIS A 159 2.46 -11.91 8.05
CA HIS A 159 2.92 -10.56 8.39
C HIS A 159 3.35 -9.81 7.12
N HIS A 160 3.58 -8.50 7.23
CA HIS A 160 3.84 -7.58 6.12
C HIS A 160 4.73 -8.13 4.98
N PHE A 161 5.86 -8.76 5.32
CA PHE A 161 6.82 -9.30 4.36
C PHE A 161 6.59 -10.73 3.85
N ASN A 162 5.84 -11.57 4.56
CA ASN A 162 5.68 -12.99 4.19
C ASN A 162 4.31 -13.31 3.57
N ILE A 163 3.42 -12.32 3.40
CA ILE A 163 2.13 -12.52 2.71
C ILE A 163 2.27 -13.11 1.29
N PHE A 164 3.45 -12.98 0.67
CA PHE A 164 3.79 -13.51 -0.65
C PHE A 164 4.46 -14.90 -0.61
N ALA A 165 4.58 -15.52 0.57
CA ALA A 165 5.16 -16.86 0.69
C ALA A 165 4.34 -17.90 -0.09
N GLU A 166 5.02 -18.97 -0.54
CA GLU A 166 4.42 -20.00 -1.39
C GLU A 166 3.17 -20.64 -0.77
N ASP A 167 3.15 -20.80 0.56
CA ASP A 167 2.02 -21.35 1.32
C ASP A 167 0.83 -20.37 1.47
N LYS A 168 1.01 -19.09 1.12
CA LYS A 168 0.02 -18.01 1.29
C LYS A 168 -0.45 -17.41 -0.03
N VAL A 169 0.34 -17.54 -1.09
CA VAL A 169 0.09 -16.85 -2.37
C VAL A 169 -1.29 -17.18 -2.96
N GLN A 170 -1.75 -18.43 -2.83
CA GLN A 170 -3.09 -18.82 -3.33
C GLN A 170 -4.21 -18.09 -2.59
N GLU A 171 -4.11 -17.97 -1.27
CA GLU A 171 -5.07 -17.24 -0.44
C GLU A 171 -5.06 -15.75 -0.76
N LEU A 172 -3.85 -15.16 -0.85
CA LEU A 172 -3.64 -13.77 -1.23
C LEU A 172 -4.26 -13.46 -2.59
N THR A 173 -3.98 -14.27 -3.62
CA THR A 173 -4.53 -14.10 -4.97
C THR A 173 -6.05 -14.11 -4.94
N ARG A 174 -6.67 -15.05 -4.21
CA ARG A 174 -8.14 -15.10 -4.07
C ARG A 174 -8.70 -13.83 -3.44
N LYS A 175 -8.01 -13.28 -2.44
CA LYS A 175 -8.41 -12.05 -1.73
C LYS A 175 -8.26 -10.81 -2.61
N VAL A 176 -7.19 -10.74 -3.41
CA VAL A 176 -6.99 -9.67 -4.40
C VAL A 176 -8.09 -9.71 -5.46
N MET A 177 -8.39 -10.89 -6.02
CA MET A 177 -9.50 -11.03 -6.98
C MET A 177 -10.83 -10.59 -6.39
N MET A 178 -11.12 -11.02 -5.15
CA MET A 178 -12.33 -10.62 -4.44
C MET A 178 -12.41 -9.10 -4.24
N ALA A 179 -11.30 -8.45 -3.90
CA ALA A 179 -11.23 -6.99 -3.78
C ALA A 179 -11.49 -6.28 -5.11
N CYS A 180 -10.89 -6.75 -6.21
CA CYS A 180 -11.15 -6.21 -7.55
C CYS A 180 -12.64 -6.33 -7.92
N THR A 181 -13.24 -7.52 -7.75
CA THR A 181 -14.67 -7.73 -8.03
C THR A 181 -15.57 -6.82 -7.19
N MET A 182 -15.24 -6.59 -5.91
CA MET A 182 -15.97 -5.66 -5.05
C MET A 182 -15.90 -4.21 -5.55
N LEU A 183 -14.77 -3.80 -6.12
CA LEU A 183 -14.58 -2.45 -6.67
C LEU A 183 -15.27 -2.28 -8.03
N GLU A 184 -15.25 -3.30 -8.88
CA GLU A 184 -15.92 -3.27 -10.19
C GLU A 184 -17.44 -3.19 -10.05
N THR A 185 -18.02 -3.96 -9.13
CA THR A 185 -19.48 -4.04 -8.92
C THR A 185 -20.08 -2.83 -8.22
N GLN A 186 -19.26 -1.92 -7.68
CA GLN A 186 -19.69 -0.67 -7.04
C GLN A 186 -19.55 0.56 -7.96
N SER A 187 -19.16 0.36 -9.23
CA SER A 187 -18.80 1.43 -10.19
C SER A 187 -19.74 1.62 -11.38
#